data_AF-A0A7K6QMZ6-F1
#
_entry.id   AF-A0A7K6QMZ6-F1
#
_cell.length_a   1.000
_cell.length_b   1.000
_cell.length_c   1.000
_cell.angle_alpha   90.00
_cell.angle_beta   90.00
_cell.angle_gamma   90.00
#
_symmetry.space_group_name_H-M   'P 1'
#
loop_
_entity.id
_entity.type
_entity.pdbx_description
1 polymer ?
#
loop_
_entity_poly.entity_id
_entity_poly.type
_entity_poly.pdbx_seq_one_letter_code
_entity_poly.pdbx_strand_id
1 'polypeptide(L)'
;QLKNLKREELAARIARIRDASGSASFALSHSMLQEDFDPDHHDRLMAEWFGEEYYGREEEEKPQFEEEEGLDDDWNWDAWTGREEGEAQAEPHCEDPDFVVRR
;
A
#
# COMPACT_ATOMS: atom_id res chain seq x y z
N GLN A 1 23.74 -17.86 -29.05
CA GLN A 1 23.79 -16.38 -29.09
C GLN A 1 22.48 -15.74 -28.60
N LEU A 2 21.29 -16.10 -29.12
CA LEU A 2 20.00 -15.53 -28.65
C LEU A 2 19.70 -15.66 -27.14
N LYS A 3 20.13 -16.75 -26.50
CA LYS A 3 19.84 -17.00 -25.07
C LYS A 3 20.55 -16.03 -24.13
N ASN A 4 21.74 -15.53 -24.52
CA ASN A 4 22.45 -14.53 -23.73
C ASN A 4 21.82 -13.15 -23.92
N LEU A 5 21.44 -12.81 -25.16
CA LEU A 5 20.76 -11.55 -25.47
C LEU A 5 19.44 -11.42 -24.68
N LYS A 6 18.63 -12.48 -24.62
CA LYS A 6 17.39 -12.49 -23.82
C LYS A 6 17.64 -12.39 -22.32
N ARG A 7 18.75 -12.94 -21.81
CA ARG A 7 19.13 -12.84 -20.40
C ARG A 7 19.56 -11.42 -20.04
N GLU A 8 20.32 -10.76 -20.91
CA GLU A 8 20.70 -9.36 -20.74
C GLU A 8 19.47 -8.44 -20.79
N GLU A 9 18.53 -8.69 -21.69
CA GLU A 9 17.30 -7.91 -21.80
C GLU A 9 16.42 -8.06 -20.54
N LEU A 10 16.29 -9.27 -20.01
CA LEU A 10 15.59 -9.52 -18.74
C LEU A 10 16.27 -8.83 -17.55
N ALA A 11 17.61 -8.89 -17.47
CA ALA A 11 18.36 -8.23 -16.42
C ALA A 11 18.20 -6.71 -16.47
N ALA A 12 18.25 -6.11 -17.67
CA ALA A 12 18.04 -4.69 -17.86
C ALA A 12 16.62 -4.27 -17.47
N ARG A 13 15.61 -5.11 -17.74
CA ARG A 13 14.22 -4.83 -17.39
C ARG A 13 13.98 -4.89 -15.88
N ILE A 14 14.61 -5.85 -15.19
CA ILE A 14 14.59 -5.95 -13.73
C ILE A 14 15.28 -4.73 -13.09
N ALA A 15 16.44 -4.32 -13.62
CA ALA A 15 17.14 -3.13 -13.14
C ALA A 15 16.28 -1.86 -13.27
N ARG A 16 15.59 -1.71 -14.41
CA ARG A 16 14.71 -0.57 -14.67
C ARG A 16 13.51 -0.51 -13.72
N ILE A 17 12.93 -1.67 -13.38
CA ILE A 17 11.85 -1.76 -12.39
C ILE A 17 12.37 -1.38 -11.00
N ARG A 18 13.57 -1.84 -10.64
CA ARG A 18 14.20 -1.50 -9.35
C ARG A 18 14.49 0.00 -9.22
N ASP A 19 14.97 0.63 -10.29
CA ASP A 19 15.25 2.06 -10.29
C ASP A 19 13.95 2.89 -10.25
N ALA A 20 12.92 2.47 -11.00
CA ALA A 20 11.64 3.20 -11.08
C ALA A 20 10.78 3.06 -9.81
N SER A 21 10.91 1.96 -9.07
CA SER A 21 10.17 1.75 -7.81
C SER A 21 10.79 2.47 -6.62
N GLY A 22 11.94 3.13 -6.78
CA GLY A 22 12.66 3.80 -5.69
C GLY A 22 13.19 2.84 -4.61
N SER A 23 12.96 1.53 -4.77
CA SER A 23 13.28 0.48 -3.82
C SER A 23 14.59 -0.24 -4.17
N ALA A 24 15.63 0.53 -4.50
CA ALA A 24 16.98 -0.04 -4.66
C ALA A 24 17.45 -0.81 -3.41
N SER A 25 16.92 -0.43 -2.23
CA SER A 25 17.20 -1.01 -0.92
C SER A 25 16.19 -2.09 -0.47
N PHE A 26 15.01 -2.14 -1.10
CA PHE A 26 13.87 -2.94 -0.63
C PHE A 26 13.72 -4.19 -1.50
N ALA A 27 14.36 -5.28 -1.09
CA ALA A 27 14.13 -6.57 -1.71
C ALA A 27 12.84 -7.17 -1.17
N LEU A 28 11.68 -6.76 -1.71
CA LEU A 28 10.42 -7.47 -1.49
C LEU A 28 10.57 -8.90 -2.01
N SER A 29 10.80 -9.82 -1.09
CA SER A 29 10.99 -11.22 -1.40
C SER A 29 9.63 -11.92 -1.53
N HIS A 30 9.57 -12.97 -2.35
CA HIS A 30 8.35 -13.74 -2.55
C HIS A 30 7.84 -14.38 -1.24
N SER A 31 8.74 -14.70 -0.31
CA SER A 31 8.38 -15.25 1.00
C SER A 31 7.64 -14.23 1.88
N MET A 32 8.01 -12.95 1.82
CA MET A 32 7.30 -11.88 2.56
C MET A 32 5.83 -11.72 2.16
N LEU A 33 5.44 -12.16 0.95
CA LEU A 33 4.05 -12.12 0.49
C LEU A 33 3.27 -13.39 0.78
N GLN A 34 3.95 -14.50 1.07
CA GLN A 34 3.34 -15.81 1.29
C GLN A 34 3.33 -16.24 2.76
N GLU A 35 4.20 -15.66 3.59
CA GLU A 35 4.25 -15.91 5.02
C GLU A 35 3.11 -15.18 5.75
N ASP A 36 2.70 -15.72 6.89
CA ASP A 36 1.73 -15.07 7.77
C ASP A 36 2.31 -13.74 8.28
N PHE A 37 1.44 -12.73 8.37
CA PHE A 37 1.84 -11.40 8.81
C PHE A 37 2.28 -11.42 10.28
N ASP A 38 3.55 -11.14 10.54
CA ASP A 38 4.12 -10.93 11.86
C ASP A 38 4.40 -9.42 12.07
N PRO A 39 3.67 -8.74 12.98
CA PRO A 39 3.84 -7.30 13.20
C PRO A 39 5.24 -6.94 13.70
N ASP A 40 5.87 -7.78 14.55
CA ASP A 40 7.21 -7.51 15.07
C ASP A 40 8.27 -7.68 13.97
N HIS A 41 8.05 -8.60 13.03
CA HIS A 41 8.90 -8.74 11.84
C HIS A 41 8.73 -7.57 10.88
N HIS A 42 7.49 -7.16 10.64
CA HIS A 42 7.19 -6.02 9.78
C HIS A 42 7.79 -4.72 10.33
N ASP A 43 7.67 -4.46 11.63
CA ASP A 43 8.25 -3.27 12.26
C ASP A 43 9.77 -3.24 12.16
N ARG A 44 10.43 -4.41 12.31
CA ARG A 44 11.88 -4.52 12.10
C ARG A 44 12.29 -4.16 10.68
N LEU A 45 11.54 -4.63 9.68
CA LEU A 45 11.81 -4.32 8.28
C LEU A 45 11.60 -2.83 7.97
N MET A 46 10.53 -2.23 8.49
CA MET A 46 10.26 -0.80 8.31
C MET A 46 11.33 0.07 8.99
N ALA A 47 11.79 -0.33 10.18
CA ALA A 47 12.89 0.33 10.87
C ALA A 47 14.22 0.18 10.13
N GLU A 48 14.50 -0.98 9.53
CA GLU A 48 15.73 -1.21 8.76
C GLU A 48 15.76 -0.40 7.46
N TRP A 49 14.61 -0.31 6.78
CA TRP A 49 14.56 0.28 5.45
C TRP A 49 14.32 1.79 5.43
N PHE A 50 13.53 2.29 6.39
CA PHE A 50 13.15 3.70 6.46
C PHE A 50 13.73 4.35 7.73
N GLY A 51 13.55 3.69 8.88
CA GLY A 51 14.20 4.03 10.14
C GLY A 51 14.20 5.52 10.50
N GLU A 52 15.31 5.99 11.07
CA GLU A 52 15.52 7.38 11.48
C GLU A 52 15.53 8.37 10.32
N GLU A 53 15.87 7.93 9.10
CA GLU A 53 15.89 8.84 7.94
C GLU A 53 14.47 9.28 7.56
N TYR A 54 13.49 8.41 7.73
CA TYR A 54 12.10 8.70 7.38
C TYR A 54 11.26 9.09 8.61
N TYR A 55 11.33 8.32 9.69
CA TYR A 55 10.53 8.54 10.91
C TYR A 55 11.19 9.49 11.93
N GLY A 56 12.51 9.70 11.84
CA GLY A 56 13.26 10.58 12.73
C GLY A 56 13.34 12.03 12.23
N ARG A 57 12.80 12.32 11.04
CA ARG A 57 12.66 13.70 10.56
C ARG A 57 11.46 14.35 11.25
N GLU A 58 11.60 15.62 11.58
CA GLU A 58 10.45 16.42 12.01
C GLU A 58 9.40 16.40 10.89
N GLU A 59 8.14 16.15 11.26
CA GLU A 59 7.03 16.23 10.31
C GLU A 59 7.03 17.62 9.68
N GLU A 60 7.09 17.68 8.35
CA GLU A 60 6.91 18.93 7.63
C GLU A 60 5.49 19.45 7.88
N GLU A 61 5.35 20.77 7.94
CA GLU A 61 4.06 21.40 8.17
C GLU A 61 3.07 20.98 7.07
N LYS A 62 1.88 20.49 7.49
CA LYS A 62 0.84 20.05 6.56
C LYS A 62 0.57 21.19 5.55
N PRO A 63 0.61 20.90 4.24
CA PRO A 63 0.36 21.93 3.22
C PRO A 63 -1.01 22.55 3.45
N GLN A 64 -1.04 23.89 3.41
CA GLN A 64 -2.27 24.67 3.49
C GLN A 64 -2.93 24.63 2.10
N PHE A 65 -4.15 24.08 2.04
CA PHE A 65 -4.99 24.13 0.84
C PHE A 65 -5.93 25.33 0.97
N GLU A 66 -6.32 25.93 -0.16
CA GLU A 66 -7.39 26.94 -0.16
C GLU A 66 -8.71 26.27 0.24
N GLU A 67 -9.46 26.87 1.16
CA GLU A 67 -10.83 26.44 1.47
C GLU A 67 -11.70 26.66 0.23
N GLU A 68 -12.02 25.58 -0.50
CA GLU A 68 -12.89 25.63 -1.66
C GLU A 68 -14.35 25.76 -1.19
N GLU A 69 -15.02 26.83 -1.62
CA GLU A 69 -16.43 27.11 -1.31
C GLU A 69 -17.31 25.99 -1.90
N GLY A 70 -17.76 25.06 -1.05
CA GLY A 70 -18.57 23.89 -1.44
C GLY A 70 -17.93 22.53 -1.14
N LEU A 71 -16.70 22.47 -0.64
CA LEU A 71 -16.19 21.27 0.03
C LEU A 71 -16.77 21.23 1.45
N ASP A 72 -17.62 20.25 1.70
CA ASP A 72 -18.22 20.02 3.01
C ASP A 72 -17.14 19.49 3.96
N ASP A 73 -16.58 20.36 4.79
CA ASP A 73 -15.62 20.01 5.86
C ASP A 73 -16.29 19.18 6.99
N ASP A 74 -17.57 18.82 6.81
CA ASP A 74 -18.39 18.04 7.74
C ASP A 74 -18.18 16.52 7.61
N TRP A 75 -17.24 16.06 6.77
CA TRP A 75 -16.96 14.63 6.68
C TRP A 75 -16.29 14.10 7.95
N ASN A 76 -17.10 13.51 8.82
CA ASN A 76 -16.65 12.88 10.05
C ASN A 76 -16.42 11.38 9.85
N TRP A 77 -15.16 10.96 9.79
CA TRP A 77 -14.77 9.54 9.75
C TRP A 77 -15.28 8.74 10.96
N ASP A 78 -15.42 9.34 12.14
CA ASP A 78 -15.99 8.69 13.32
C ASP A 78 -17.51 8.53 13.24
N ALA A 79 -18.18 9.34 12.40
CA ALA A 79 -19.61 9.18 12.09
C ALA A 79 -19.86 8.24 10.91
N TRP A 80 -18.80 7.77 10.25
CA TRP A 80 -18.91 6.83 9.14
C TRP A 80 -19.35 5.45 9.66
N THR A 81 -20.62 5.13 9.44
CA THR A 81 -21.24 3.87 9.87
C THR A 81 -21.18 2.77 8.81
N GLY A 82 -20.45 3.01 7.70
CA GLY A 82 -20.40 2.13 6.54
C GLY A 82 -21.70 2.10 5.71
N ARG A 83 -22.65 2.98 6.01
CA ARG A 83 -23.93 3.10 5.32
C ARG A 83 -24.13 4.53 4.85
N GLU A 84 -24.00 4.77 3.55
CA GLU A 84 -24.46 6.03 2.96
C GLU A 84 -25.99 6.06 2.95
N GLU A 85 -26.57 7.19 3.36
CA GLU A 85 -28.01 7.43 3.26
C GLU A 85 -28.40 7.58 1.78
N GLY A 86 -28.66 6.46 1.13
CA GLY A 86 -29.07 6.42 -0.28
C GLY A 86 -28.80 5.09 -0.97
N GLU A 87 -27.85 4.30 -0.47
CA GLU A 87 -27.50 3.03 -1.08
C GLU A 87 -28.09 1.85 -0.29
N ALA A 88 -28.81 0.98 -0.99
CA ALA A 88 -29.34 -0.25 -0.42
C ALA A 88 -28.17 -1.10 0.03
N GLN A 89 -28.02 -1.24 1.36
CA GLN A 89 -27.24 -2.26 2.08
C GLN A 89 -26.31 -3.05 1.16
N ALA A 90 -25.11 -2.54 0.89
CA ALA A 90 -24.08 -3.28 0.19
C ALA A 90 -23.73 -4.49 1.07
N GLU A 91 -24.39 -5.62 0.83
CA GLU A 91 -23.93 -6.89 1.39
C GLU A 91 -22.48 -7.09 0.93
N PRO A 92 -21.59 -7.62 1.79
CA PRO A 92 -20.22 -7.90 1.39
C PRO A 92 -20.25 -8.79 0.13
N HIS A 93 -19.94 -8.19 -1.02
CA HIS A 93 -19.98 -8.89 -2.30
C HIS A 93 -18.72 -9.73 -2.43
N CYS A 94 -18.86 -11.05 -2.37
CA CYS A 94 -17.83 -12.00 -2.76
C CYS A 94 -18.25 -12.75 -4.03
N GLU A 95 -17.31 -12.97 -4.92
CA GLU A 95 -17.53 -13.80 -6.12
C GLU A 95 -17.49 -15.31 -5.81
N ASP A 96 -17.15 -15.67 -4.56
CA ASP A 96 -17.11 -17.05 -4.09
C ASP A 96 -18.51 -17.52 -3.68
N PRO A 97 -19.11 -18.49 -4.40
CA PRO A 97 -20.45 -19.00 -4.09
C PRO A 97 -20.53 -19.78 -2.75
N ASP A 98 -19.40 -20.19 -2.17
CA ASP A 98 -19.34 -20.95 -0.92
C ASP A 98 -19.02 -20.06 0.32
N PHE A 99 -18.90 -18.74 0.14
CA PHE A 99 -18.57 -17.83 1.23
C PHE A 99 -19.73 -17.70 2.24
N VAL A 100 -19.46 -18.09 3.49
CA VAL A 100 -20.42 -17.96 4.59
C VAL A 100 -20.05 -16.76 5.46
N VAL A 101 -20.81 -15.68 5.35
CA VAL A 101 -20.78 -14.58 6.34
C VAL A 101 -21.29 -15.09 7.69
N ARG A 102 -20.38 -15.33 8.63
CA ARG A 102 -20.71 -15.63 10.03
C ARG A 102 -21.06 -14.31 10.73
N ARG A 103 -22.27 -14.22 11.28
CA ARG A 103 -22.66 -13.16 12.23
C ARG A 103 -22.11 -13.43 13.62
#